data_AF-W2S6Q9-F1
#
_entry.id   AF-W2S6Q9-F1
#
_cell.length_a   1.000
_cell.length_b   1.000
_cell.length_c   1.000
_cell.angle_alpha   90.00
_cell.angle_beta   90.00
_cell.angle_gamma   90.00
#
_symmetry.space_group_name_H-M   'P 1'
#
loop_
_entity.id
_entity.type
_entity.pdbx_description
1 polymer ?
#
loop_
_entity_poly.entity_id
_entity_poly.type
_entity_poly.pdbx_seq_one_letter_code
_entity_poly.pdbx_strand_id
1 'polypeptide(L)'
;MTTLTENEVLRYLKDNFSKFASSDHDARGVDRQLAVYTASLARQIEASPFPATEHVIPPQMTVLRRRYLEAVRNNAIAKQEFAAGIRRVQVAGPRPDLLPSRKDSTPRLTSHLGLLYQQRLYDKLSTVERYLNELDGLAAGVQLKGGGSFSNEHHSHTAATMIRLASFHDDATQIRDLITKLELAVVKAEYECKQEKTALQAAHGQVQTIKGLNPNAEFQALSAVRDELTAWLEQSLTLCASAEDADDDVNEGEPGQIITAEQVEEQYEQYLKARQRVLTAADRLSKVSPRDEPKIMQVPRPELKPAIRHLTDHVLPTEASYQKRQLENSIKQIHTYAVTEIESESQDAQESLVRLADESQLLPKYPRLSKSERFGKVTNSLGARQIPTNDDRVTEQVEAWSFAAAAADNSLEAIIQGHVKNATKALDGVDETLRDLTFLSGQKV
;
A
#
# COMPACT_ATOMS: atom_id res chain seq x y z
N MET A 1 -6.59 23.85 5.35
CA MET A 1 -6.83 25.29 5.09
C MET A 1 -7.15 25.43 3.61
N THR A 2 -8.44 25.50 3.28
CA THR A 2 -8.94 25.67 1.92
C THR A 2 -8.63 27.09 1.45
N THR A 3 -7.83 27.22 0.41
CA THR A 3 -7.62 28.50 -0.28
C THR A 3 -8.93 28.87 -0.98
N LEU A 4 -9.72 29.73 -0.36
CA LEU A 4 -10.86 30.38 -1.01
C LEU A 4 -10.33 31.05 -2.28
N THR A 5 -10.91 30.69 -3.42
CA THR A 5 -10.50 31.25 -4.69
C THR A 5 -10.85 32.75 -4.71
N GLU A 6 -10.03 33.56 -5.38
CA GLU A 6 -10.20 35.04 -5.43
C GLU A 6 -11.64 35.45 -5.82
N ASN A 7 -12.28 34.64 -6.67
CA ASN A 7 -13.66 34.81 -7.08
C ASN A 7 -14.69 34.59 -5.95
N GLU A 8 -14.43 33.70 -5.00
CA GLU A 8 -15.32 33.45 -3.86
C GLU A 8 -15.24 34.57 -2.83
N VAL A 9 -14.04 35.14 -2.62
CA VAL A 9 -13.85 36.29 -1.72
C VAL A 9 -14.54 37.53 -2.29
N LEU A 10 -14.42 37.76 -3.61
CA LEU A 10 -15.11 38.87 -4.27
C LEU A 10 -16.64 38.71 -4.24
N ARG A 11 -17.15 37.48 -4.37
CA ARG A 11 -18.58 37.19 -4.26
C ARG A 11 -19.09 37.44 -2.83
N TYR A 12 -18.34 36.99 -1.83
CA TYR A 12 -18.67 37.21 -0.43
C TYR A 12 -18.66 38.69 -0.03
N LEU A 13 -17.69 39.47 -0.53
CA LEU A 13 -17.65 40.91 -0.31
C LEU A 13 -18.80 41.62 -1.01
N LYS A 14 -19.11 41.26 -2.27
CA LYS A 14 -20.23 41.83 -3.01
C LYS A 14 -21.57 41.58 -2.33
N ASP A 15 -21.80 40.36 -1.83
CA ASP A 15 -23.05 39.99 -1.15
C ASP A 15 -23.20 40.63 0.23
N ASN A 16 -22.11 41.04 0.87
CA ASN A 16 -22.16 41.76 2.14
C ASN A 16 -22.34 43.26 1.94
N PHE A 17 -21.72 43.86 0.92
CA PHE A 17 -21.88 45.29 0.66
C PHE A 17 -23.20 45.64 -0.06
N SER A 18 -23.77 44.73 -0.86
CA SER A 18 -25.07 44.93 -1.49
C SER A 18 -26.22 45.08 -0.49
N LYS A 19 -26.09 44.47 0.70
CA LYS A 19 -27.06 44.61 1.80
C LYS A 19 -27.16 46.04 2.37
N PHE A 20 -26.15 46.87 2.12
CA PHE A 20 -26.10 48.26 2.61
C PHE A 20 -26.45 49.30 1.53
N ALA A 21 -26.66 48.88 0.27
CA ALA A 21 -27.06 49.76 -0.81
C ALA A 21 -28.60 49.76 -0.93
N SER A 22 -29.26 50.83 -0.47
CA SER A 22 -30.72 50.93 -0.48
C SER A 22 -31.31 51.42 -1.82
N SER A 23 -30.46 51.70 -2.83
CA SER A 23 -30.84 52.21 -4.16
C SER A 23 -29.92 51.62 -5.24
N ASP A 24 -30.48 51.31 -6.42
CA ASP A 24 -29.73 50.77 -7.58
C ASP A 24 -28.64 51.74 -8.08
N HIS A 25 -28.79 53.04 -7.82
CA HIS A 25 -27.77 54.03 -8.17
C HIS A 25 -26.54 53.95 -7.24
N ASP A 26 -26.73 53.50 -6.00
CA ASP A 26 -25.66 53.33 -5.01
C ASP A 26 -24.92 51.99 -5.21
N ALA A 27 -25.62 50.94 -5.68
CA ALA A 27 -25.00 49.66 -6.00
C ALA A 27 -23.92 49.77 -7.09
N ARG A 28 -24.14 50.60 -8.11
CA ARG A 28 -23.12 50.90 -9.14
C ARG A 28 -21.96 51.73 -8.59
N GLY A 29 -22.22 52.57 -7.58
CA GLY A 29 -21.20 53.32 -6.85
C GLY A 29 -20.29 52.41 -6.03
N VAL A 30 -20.88 51.45 -5.32
CA VAL A 30 -20.18 50.42 -4.55
C VAL A 30 -19.35 49.52 -5.47
N ASP A 31 -19.89 49.07 -6.61
CA ASP A 31 -19.14 48.25 -7.57
C ASP A 31 -17.93 49.02 -8.15
N ARG A 32 -18.06 50.33 -8.41
CA ARG A 32 -16.92 51.17 -8.83
C ARG A 32 -15.89 51.37 -7.73
N GLN A 33 -16.32 51.58 -6.48
CA GLN A 33 -15.40 51.72 -5.36
C GLN A 33 -14.69 50.41 -5.02
N LEU A 34 -15.37 49.26 -5.12
CA LEU A 34 -14.76 47.94 -5.00
C LEU A 34 -13.78 47.68 -6.15
N ALA A 35 -14.09 48.09 -7.39
CA ALA A 35 -13.16 47.99 -8.51
C ALA A 35 -11.91 48.87 -8.31
N VAL A 36 -12.07 50.09 -7.79
CA VAL A 36 -10.93 50.97 -7.48
C VAL A 36 -10.12 50.42 -6.31
N TYR A 37 -10.77 49.89 -5.27
CA TYR A 37 -10.11 49.31 -4.12
C TYR A 37 -9.34 48.03 -4.50
N THR A 38 -9.95 47.13 -5.27
CA THR A 38 -9.29 45.92 -5.78
C THR A 38 -8.14 46.26 -6.73
N ALA A 39 -8.29 47.26 -7.62
CA ALA A 39 -7.19 47.75 -8.45
C ALA A 39 -6.07 48.39 -7.61
N SER A 40 -6.41 49.08 -6.53
CA SER A 40 -5.41 49.65 -5.60
C SER A 40 -4.69 48.57 -4.81
N LEU A 41 -5.40 47.52 -4.39
CA LEU A 41 -4.87 46.38 -3.66
C LEU A 41 -3.98 45.53 -4.57
N ALA A 42 -4.39 45.31 -5.81
CA ALA A 42 -3.58 44.64 -6.83
C ALA A 42 -2.29 45.43 -7.11
N ARG A 43 -2.37 46.76 -7.25
CA ARG A 43 -1.17 47.61 -7.30
C ARG A 43 -0.34 47.56 -6.03
N GLN A 44 -0.94 47.40 -4.86
CA GLN A 44 -0.23 47.31 -3.59
C GLN A 44 0.45 45.95 -3.40
N ILE A 45 -0.10 44.89 -4.00
CA ILE A 45 0.50 43.54 -4.07
C ILE A 45 1.63 43.51 -5.11
N GLU A 46 1.47 44.17 -6.26
CA GLU A 46 2.52 44.30 -7.28
C GLU A 46 3.64 45.26 -6.86
N ALA A 47 3.32 46.33 -6.13
CA ALA A 47 4.27 47.33 -5.61
C ALA A 47 4.77 47.02 -4.20
N SER A 48 4.37 45.88 -3.60
CA SER A 48 5.06 45.30 -2.45
C SER A 48 6.09 44.32 -3.00
N PRO A 49 7.35 44.75 -3.22
CA PRO A 49 8.42 43.79 -3.21
C PRO A 49 8.43 43.25 -1.78
N PHE A 50 7.90 42.06 -1.58
CA PHE A 50 8.50 41.20 -0.56
C PHE A 50 9.98 41.24 -0.87
N PRO A 51 10.83 41.85 -0.02
CA PRO A 51 12.24 41.79 -0.28
C PRO A 51 12.56 40.31 -0.34
N ALA A 52 13.18 39.89 -1.44
CA ALA A 52 14.03 38.72 -1.45
C ALA A 52 15.13 38.99 -0.43
N THR A 53 14.80 38.90 0.86
CA THR A 53 15.80 38.76 1.90
C THR A 53 16.37 37.37 1.65
N GLU A 54 17.51 37.36 0.98
CA GLU A 54 18.61 36.49 1.35
C GLU A 54 18.76 36.56 2.87
N HIS A 55 17.93 35.82 3.61
CA HIS A 55 18.18 35.55 5.00
C HIS A 55 19.36 34.59 5.03
N VAL A 56 20.56 35.19 5.04
CA VAL A 56 21.78 34.55 5.54
C VAL A 56 21.41 33.90 6.86
N ILE A 57 21.44 32.56 6.88
CA ILE A 57 21.04 31.75 8.02
C ILE A 57 21.92 32.14 9.21
N PRO A 58 21.36 32.70 10.30
CA PRO A 58 22.14 32.92 11.50
C PRO A 58 22.62 31.55 12.01
N PRO A 59 23.93 31.38 12.32
CA PRO A 59 24.49 30.08 12.66
C PRO A 59 23.97 29.46 13.98
N GLN A 60 23.05 30.13 14.69
CA GLN A 60 22.60 29.78 16.04
C GLN A 60 21.21 29.10 16.10
N MET A 61 20.71 28.52 15.01
CA MET A 61 19.43 27.82 15.00
C MET A 61 19.58 26.29 15.14
N THR A 62 18.69 25.68 15.92
CA THR A 62 18.56 24.23 16.09
C THR A 62 18.52 23.50 14.74
N VAL A 63 19.24 22.37 14.64
CA VAL A 63 19.46 21.60 13.40
C VAL A 63 18.15 21.29 12.66
N LEU A 64 17.07 21.03 13.40
CA LEU A 64 15.74 20.76 12.86
C LEU A 64 15.16 21.96 12.08
N ARG A 65 15.32 23.18 12.61
CA ARG A 65 14.81 24.41 11.97
C ARG A 65 15.61 24.75 10.72
N ARG A 66 16.90 24.41 10.68
CA ARG A 66 17.74 24.51 9.47
C ARG A 66 17.24 23.56 8.37
N ARG A 67 17.01 22.28 8.71
CA ARG A 67 16.48 21.28 7.76
C ARG A 67 15.08 21.64 7.26
N TYR A 68 14.23 22.20 8.12
CA TYR A 68 12.92 22.67 7.71
C TYR A 68 13.01 23.84 6.72
N LEU A 69 13.88 24.83 6.97
CA LEU A 69 14.08 25.94 6.04
C LEU A 69 14.70 25.51 4.71
N GLU A 70 15.59 24.52 4.74
CA GLU A 70 16.15 23.90 3.54
C GLU A 70 15.07 23.14 2.74
N ALA A 71 14.21 22.38 3.41
CA ALA A 71 13.09 21.69 2.78
C ALA A 71 12.08 22.68 2.16
N VAL A 72 11.78 23.79 2.85
CA VAL A 72 10.91 24.85 2.31
C VAL A 72 11.55 25.52 1.10
N ARG A 73 12.85 25.78 1.11
CA ARG A 73 13.58 26.32 -0.05
C ARG A 73 13.53 25.38 -1.24
N ASN A 74 13.80 24.08 -1.02
CA ASN A 74 13.76 23.07 -2.06
C ASN A 74 12.34 22.91 -2.64
N ASN A 75 11.31 22.98 -1.79
CA ASN A 75 9.91 22.97 -2.23
C ASN A 75 9.58 24.20 -3.10
N ALA A 76 10.07 25.38 -2.73
CA ALA A 76 9.88 26.60 -3.51
C ALA A 76 10.57 26.51 -4.88
N ILE A 77 11.80 25.98 -4.93
CA ILE A 77 12.54 25.73 -6.19
C ILE A 77 11.79 24.71 -7.06
N ALA A 78 11.36 23.58 -6.49
CA ALA A 78 10.63 22.55 -7.22
C ALA A 78 9.31 23.08 -7.81
N LYS A 79 8.58 23.93 -7.08
CA LYS A 79 7.38 24.60 -7.58
C LYS A 79 7.68 25.55 -8.73
N GLN A 80 8.79 26.28 -8.65
CA GLN A 80 9.22 27.18 -9.72
C GLN A 80 9.63 26.41 -10.99
N GLU A 81 10.35 25.30 -10.84
CA GLU A 81 10.72 24.41 -11.94
C GLU A 81 9.51 23.74 -12.57
N PHE A 82 8.54 23.28 -11.77
CA PHE A 82 7.29 22.71 -12.25
C PHE A 82 6.46 23.75 -13.04
N ALA A 83 6.35 24.97 -12.52
CA ALA A 83 5.70 26.07 -13.23
C ALA A 83 6.43 26.43 -14.53
N ALA A 84 7.76 26.40 -14.55
CA ALA A 84 8.55 26.58 -15.76
C ALA A 84 8.37 25.43 -16.76
N GLY A 85 8.22 24.18 -16.29
CA GLY A 85 7.92 23.01 -17.10
C GLY A 85 6.54 23.12 -17.77
N ILE A 86 5.51 23.52 -17.02
CA ILE A 86 4.17 23.77 -17.56
C ILE A 86 4.22 24.87 -18.62
N ARG A 87 4.95 25.96 -18.37
CA ARG A 87 5.11 27.06 -19.35
C ARG A 87 5.84 26.60 -20.61
N ARG A 88 6.85 25.73 -20.49
CA ARG A 88 7.54 25.13 -21.66
C ARG A 88 6.60 24.26 -22.49
N VAL A 89 5.74 23.47 -21.85
CA VAL A 89 4.73 22.63 -22.54
C VAL A 89 3.64 23.48 -23.20
N GLN A 90 3.23 24.58 -22.58
CA GLN A 90 2.21 25.49 -23.12
C GLN A 90 2.74 26.38 -24.25
N VAL A 91 3.99 26.86 -24.17
CA VAL A 91 4.63 27.69 -25.20
C VAL A 91 5.10 26.88 -26.40
N ALA A 92 5.42 25.59 -26.21
CA ALA A 92 5.85 24.73 -27.31
C ALA A 92 4.72 24.39 -28.32
N GLY A 93 3.45 24.60 -27.97
CA GLY A 93 2.31 24.22 -28.81
C GLY A 93 2.31 22.72 -29.19
N PRO A 94 1.25 22.20 -29.82
CA PRO A 94 1.28 20.86 -30.38
C PRO A 94 2.22 20.87 -31.59
N ARG A 95 3.41 20.31 -31.46
CA ARG A 95 4.33 20.08 -32.59
C ARG A 95 3.70 19.01 -33.51
N PRO A 96 3.42 19.30 -34.80
CA PRO A 96 2.70 18.37 -35.67
C PRO A 96 3.54 17.18 -36.20
N ASP A 97 4.83 17.07 -35.87
CA ASP A 97 5.73 16.15 -36.60
C ASP A 97 6.11 14.85 -35.88
N LEU A 98 5.50 14.52 -34.75
CA LEU A 98 5.71 13.21 -34.10
C LEU A 98 4.40 12.71 -33.47
N LEU A 99 3.41 12.42 -34.29
CA LEU A 99 2.32 11.52 -33.92
C LEU A 99 2.77 10.08 -34.22
N PRO A 100 3.13 9.25 -33.23
CA PRO A 100 2.88 7.83 -33.40
C PRO A 100 1.36 7.67 -33.59
N SER A 101 0.99 7.02 -34.69
CA SER A 101 -0.35 6.54 -35.02
C SER A 101 -1.19 6.26 -33.76
N ARG A 102 -2.11 7.18 -33.44
CA ARG A 102 -3.05 7.09 -32.30
C ARG A 102 -4.14 6.03 -32.51
N LYS A 103 -3.88 5.01 -33.33
CA LYS A 103 -4.79 3.89 -33.59
C LYS A 103 -4.26 2.55 -33.06
N ASP A 104 -2.99 2.46 -32.66
CA ASP A 104 -2.36 1.17 -32.36
C ASP A 104 -2.10 0.92 -30.85
N SER A 105 -2.35 1.91 -29.98
CA SER A 105 -2.15 1.76 -28.51
C SER A 105 -3.38 1.23 -27.77
N THR A 106 -4.59 1.38 -28.31
CA THR A 106 -5.83 0.83 -27.75
C THR A 106 -5.97 -0.69 -27.90
N PRO A 107 -5.54 -1.37 -28.99
CA PRO A 107 -5.62 -2.82 -29.08
C PRO A 107 -4.66 -3.52 -28.11
N ARG A 108 -3.49 -2.94 -27.80
CA ARG A 108 -2.55 -3.51 -26.82
C ARG A 108 -3.08 -3.46 -25.39
N LEU A 109 -3.68 -2.33 -24.99
CA LEU A 109 -4.25 -2.19 -23.65
C LEU A 109 -5.51 -3.04 -23.45
N THR A 110 -6.37 -3.13 -24.48
CA THR A 110 -7.54 -4.03 -24.43
C THR A 110 -7.14 -5.51 -24.46
N SER A 111 -6.08 -5.88 -25.18
CA SER A 111 -5.51 -7.24 -25.14
C SER A 111 -4.92 -7.56 -23.76
N HIS A 112 -4.22 -6.60 -23.13
CA HIS A 112 -3.68 -6.77 -21.78
C HIS A 112 -4.80 -6.90 -20.73
N LEU A 113 -5.85 -6.08 -20.83
CA LEU A 113 -7.03 -6.22 -19.96
C LEU A 113 -7.75 -7.55 -20.18
N GLY A 114 -7.82 -8.04 -21.42
CA GLY A 114 -8.35 -9.37 -21.73
C GLY A 114 -7.53 -10.49 -21.09
N LEU A 115 -6.20 -10.37 -21.12
CA LEU A 115 -5.30 -11.31 -20.48
C LEU A 115 -5.45 -11.31 -18.96
N LEU A 116 -5.54 -10.14 -18.32
CA LEU A 116 -5.80 -10.03 -16.88
C LEU A 116 -7.16 -10.62 -16.47
N TYR A 117 -8.18 -10.44 -17.32
CA TYR A 117 -9.49 -11.05 -17.09
C TYR A 117 -9.42 -12.58 -17.17
N GLN A 118 -8.68 -13.12 -18.15
CA GLN A 118 -8.47 -14.57 -18.29
C GLN A 118 -7.66 -15.15 -17.12
N GLN A 119 -6.62 -14.46 -16.64
CA GLN A 119 -5.86 -14.86 -15.46
C GLN A 119 -6.75 -14.92 -14.22
N ARG A 120 -7.55 -13.87 -13.96
CA ARG A 120 -8.53 -13.88 -12.86
C ARG A 120 -9.54 -15.02 -12.96
N LEU A 121 -9.95 -15.39 -14.18
CA LEU A 121 -10.91 -16.47 -14.38
C LEU A 121 -10.25 -17.83 -14.14
N TYR A 122 -8.99 -17.99 -14.54
CA TYR A 122 -8.19 -19.16 -14.24
C TYR A 122 -7.96 -19.32 -12.73
N ASP A 123 -7.63 -18.25 -12.01
CA ASP A 123 -7.43 -18.29 -10.55
C ASP A 123 -8.72 -18.65 -9.81
N LYS A 124 -9.86 -18.18 -10.30
CA LYS A 124 -11.18 -18.57 -9.78
C LYS A 124 -11.51 -20.03 -10.07
N LEU A 125 -11.09 -20.56 -11.22
CA LEU A 125 -11.32 -21.96 -11.56
C LEU A 125 -10.37 -22.87 -10.79
N SER A 126 -9.10 -22.49 -10.63
CA SER A 126 -8.11 -23.26 -9.89
C SER A 126 -8.42 -23.33 -8.39
N THR A 127 -8.99 -22.27 -7.83
CA THR A 127 -9.52 -22.30 -6.45
C THR A 127 -10.69 -23.26 -6.33
N VAL A 128 -11.66 -23.24 -7.26
CA VAL A 128 -12.75 -24.22 -7.28
C VAL A 128 -12.23 -25.64 -7.48
N GLU A 129 -11.27 -25.86 -8.37
CA GLU A 129 -10.62 -27.16 -8.58
C GLU A 129 -9.89 -27.64 -7.33
N ARG A 130 -9.21 -26.75 -6.61
CA ARG A 130 -8.58 -27.05 -5.32
C ARG A 130 -9.62 -27.48 -4.28
N TYR A 131 -10.72 -26.75 -4.14
CA TYR A 131 -11.81 -27.13 -3.23
C TYR A 131 -12.48 -28.44 -3.63
N LEU A 132 -12.64 -28.72 -4.94
CA LEU A 132 -13.15 -30.00 -5.41
C LEU A 132 -12.18 -31.14 -5.10
N ASN A 133 -10.88 -30.93 -5.29
CA ASN A 133 -9.85 -31.91 -4.95
C ASN A 133 -9.73 -32.14 -3.43
N GLU A 134 -9.96 -31.12 -2.62
CA GLU A 134 -10.04 -31.23 -1.15
C GLU A 134 -11.30 -32.00 -0.72
N LEU A 135 -12.44 -31.76 -1.37
CA LEU A 135 -13.67 -32.52 -1.15
C LEU A 135 -13.53 -33.98 -1.58
N ASP A 136 -12.88 -34.24 -2.71
CA ASP A 136 -12.55 -35.60 -3.17
C ASP A 136 -11.52 -36.27 -2.25
N GLY A 137 -10.57 -35.51 -1.70
CA GLY A 137 -9.59 -35.96 -0.71
C GLY A 137 -10.24 -36.30 0.64
N LEU A 138 -11.24 -35.54 1.07
CA LEU A 138 -12.05 -35.81 2.26
C LEU A 138 -12.99 -37.00 2.04
N ALA A 139 -13.53 -37.17 0.83
CA ALA A 139 -14.32 -38.34 0.45
C ALA A 139 -13.47 -39.62 0.36
N ALA A 140 -12.20 -39.51 -0.06
CA ALA A 140 -11.24 -40.62 -0.13
C ALA A 140 -10.55 -40.92 1.21
N GLY A 141 -10.44 -39.93 2.12
CA GLY A 141 -9.78 -40.02 3.43
C GLY A 141 -10.53 -40.81 4.51
N VAL A 142 -11.77 -41.26 4.25
CA VAL A 142 -12.58 -42.06 5.19
C VAL A 142 -12.15 -43.55 5.23
N GLN A 143 -11.13 -43.96 4.46
CA GLN A 143 -10.55 -45.30 4.58
C GLN A 143 -9.52 -45.42 5.72
N LEU A 144 -10.04 -45.77 6.90
CA LEU A 144 -9.48 -46.74 7.87
C LEU A 144 -7.94 -46.75 8.03
N LYS A 145 -7.43 -45.92 8.95
CA LYS A 145 -6.18 -46.22 9.68
C LYS A 145 -6.35 -45.96 11.17
N GLY A 146 -6.60 -47.04 11.91
CA GLY A 146 -6.65 -47.03 13.37
C GLY A 146 -6.82 -48.44 13.93
N GLY A 147 -5.81 -49.29 13.77
CA GLY A 147 -5.72 -50.61 14.40
C GLY A 147 -4.72 -50.60 15.56
N GLY A 148 -5.15 -51.09 16.74
CA GLY A 148 -4.32 -51.37 17.92
C GLY A 148 -4.59 -50.41 19.09
N SER A 149 -5.72 -50.49 19.79
CA SER A 149 -5.96 -51.34 20.97
C SER A 149 -4.93 -51.16 22.10
N PHE A 150 -5.33 -50.51 23.20
CA PHE A 150 -5.51 -51.15 24.52
C PHE A 150 -6.34 -50.24 25.46
N SER A 151 -7.49 -50.77 25.91
CA SER A 151 -8.10 -50.74 27.27
C SER A 151 -8.08 -49.43 28.06
N ASN A 152 -9.09 -48.94 28.78
CA ASN A 152 -10.42 -49.33 29.29
C ASN A 152 -10.97 -47.95 29.76
N GLU A 153 -12.21 -47.53 29.68
CA GLU A 153 -13.42 -48.03 30.32
C GLU A 153 -14.37 -46.81 30.27
N HIS A 154 -15.67 -47.08 30.19
CA HIS A 154 -16.77 -46.14 30.47
C HIS A 154 -17.26 -45.19 29.36
N HIS A 155 -18.52 -45.46 28.98
CA HIS A 155 -19.51 -44.62 28.30
C HIS A 155 -19.36 -44.44 26.79
N SER A 156 -20.21 -45.13 26.02
CA SER A 156 -21.45 -44.51 25.54
C SER A 156 -22.07 -45.35 24.42
N HIS A 157 -23.37 -45.58 24.55
CA HIS A 157 -24.22 -46.20 23.55
C HIS A 157 -24.37 -45.30 22.32
N THR A 158 -23.54 -45.42 21.28
CA THR A 158 -23.83 -44.79 19.97
C THR A 158 -23.24 -45.54 18.76
N ALA A 159 -23.07 -46.87 18.83
CA ALA A 159 -22.51 -47.65 17.72
C ALA A 159 -23.56 -48.34 16.82
N ALA A 160 -24.84 -47.95 16.86
CA ALA A 160 -25.92 -48.73 16.21
C ALA A 160 -26.84 -47.95 15.25
N THR A 161 -26.38 -46.86 14.64
CA THR A 161 -27.17 -46.16 13.59
C THR A 161 -26.31 -45.60 12.45
N MET A 162 -25.40 -46.41 11.88
CA MET A 162 -24.83 -46.14 10.54
C MET A 162 -24.88 -47.37 9.62
N ILE A 163 -25.98 -48.11 9.67
CA ILE A 163 -26.41 -48.93 8.53
C ILE A 163 -27.88 -48.64 8.30
N ARG A 164 -28.17 -47.60 7.50
CA ARG A 164 -29.40 -47.46 6.69
C ARG A 164 -29.32 -46.21 5.80
N LEU A 165 -28.50 -46.30 4.76
CA LEU A 165 -28.70 -45.52 3.53
C LEU A 165 -29.71 -46.24 2.60
N ALA A 166 -30.83 -46.64 3.18
CA ALA A 166 -31.92 -47.30 2.46
C ALA A 166 -33.22 -47.05 3.21
N SER A 167 -33.90 -45.96 2.84
CA SER A 167 -35.36 -45.82 2.76
C SER A 167 -35.76 -44.37 3.05
N PHE A 168 -36.15 -43.65 2.00
CA PHE A 168 -36.73 -42.30 2.01
C PHE A 168 -38.11 -42.28 2.71
N HIS A 169 -38.18 -42.51 4.03
CA HIS A 169 -39.44 -42.44 4.78
C HIS A 169 -39.34 -41.98 6.25
N ASP A 170 -38.25 -41.34 6.69
CA ASP A 170 -38.11 -40.95 8.11
C ASP A 170 -37.55 -39.53 8.36
N ASP A 171 -37.70 -38.62 7.40
CA ASP A 171 -37.17 -37.24 7.52
C ASP A 171 -37.85 -36.46 8.68
N ALA A 172 -39.09 -36.80 9.02
CA ALA A 172 -39.88 -36.09 10.03
C ALA A 172 -39.48 -36.39 11.49
N THR A 173 -38.82 -37.52 11.75
CA THR A 173 -38.31 -37.85 13.09
C THR A 173 -36.88 -37.32 13.27
N GLN A 174 -36.07 -37.39 12.22
CA GLN A 174 -34.72 -36.82 12.20
C GLN A 174 -34.71 -35.29 12.37
N ILE A 175 -35.67 -34.57 11.76
CA ILE A 175 -35.83 -33.13 11.97
C ILE A 175 -36.25 -32.81 13.41
N ARG A 176 -37.12 -33.63 14.01
CA ARG A 176 -37.52 -33.47 15.43
C ARG A 176 -36.35 -33.71 16.38
N ASP A 177 -35.50 -34.68 16.08
CA ASP A 177 -34.28 -34.94 16.87
C ASP A 177 -33.26 -33.79 16.74
N LEU A 178 -33.18 -33.14 15.59
CA LEU A 178 -32.35 -31.94 15.41
C LEU A 178 -32.92 -30.73 16.16
N ILE A 179 -34.24 -30.54 16.13
CA ILE A 179 -34.92 -29.46 16.87
C ILE A 179 -34.71 -29.63 18.37
N THR A 180 -34.89 -30.83 18.92
CA THR A 180 -34.68 -31.07 20.36
C THR A 180 -33.22 -30.88 20.78
N LYS A 181 -32.25 -31.21 19.92
CA LYS A 181 -30.83 -30.90 20.16
C LYS A 181 -30.55 -29.40 20.16
N LEU A 182 -31.19 -28.66 19.25
CA LEU A 182 -31.06 -27.21 19.19
C LEU A 182 -31.72 -26.54 20.40
N GLU A 183 -32.90 -27.00 20.81
CA GLU A 183 -33.57 -26.55 22.03
C GLU A 183 -32.69 -26.79 23.28
N LEU A 184 -32.08 -27.98 23.39
CA LEU A 184 -31.15 -28.28 24.48
C LEU A 184 -29.90 -27.39 24.45
N ALA A 185 -29.35 -27.14 23.26
CA ALA A 185 -28.19 -26.25 23.08
C ALA A 185 -28.52 -24.81 23.47
N VAL A 186 -29.70 -24.31 23.09
CA VAL A 186 -30.18 -22.97 23.45
C VAL A 186 -30.37 -22.84 24.96
N VAL A 187 -30.99 -23.83 25.61
CA VAL A 187 -31.16 -23.83 27.06
C VAL A 187 -29.81 -23.87 27.78
N LYS A 188 -28.85 -24.66 27.27
CA LYS A 188 -27.49 -24.71 27.81
C LYS A 188 -26.78 -23.37 27.67
N ALA A 189 -26.87 -22.74 26.49
CA ALA A 189 -26.29 -21.41 26.26
C ALA A 189 -26.94 -20.33 27.13
N GLU A 190 -28.26 -20.40 27.35
CA GLU A 190 -28.96 -19.46 28.24
C GLU A 190 -28.52 -19.65 29.70
N TYR A 191 -28.28 -20.90 30.12
CA TYR A 191 -27.76 -21.20 31.45
C TYR A 191 -26.33 -20.66 31.64
N GLU A 192 -25.45 -20.89 30.67
CA GLU A 192 -24.07 -20.39 30.68
C GLU A 192 -24.04 -18.85 30.68
N CYS A 193 -24.87 -18.20 29.86
CA CYS A 193 -25.01 -16.74 29.85
C CYS A 193 -25.52 -16.19 31.19
N LYS A 194 -26.49 -16.85 31.84
CA LYS A 194 -26.94 -16.49 33.19
C LYS A 194 -25.83 -16.65 34.22
N GLN A 195 -25.07 -17.75 34.14
CA GLN A 195 -23.94 -18.00 35.04
C GLN A 195 -22.87 -16.92 34.89
N GLU A 196 -22.45 -16.60 33.67
CA GLU A 196 -21.49 -15.52 33.39
C GLU A 196 -22.01 -14.16 33.86
N LYS A 197 -23.28 -13.85 33.61
CA LYS A 197 -23.90 -12.60 34.07
C LYS A 197 -23.86 -12.48 35.60
N THR A 198 -24.11 -13.57 36.33
CA THR A 198 -24.00 -13.56 37.80
C THR A 198 -22.55 -13.43 38.28
N ALA A 199 -21.59 -14.05 37.58
CA ALA A 199 -20.17 -13.91 37.88
C ALA A 199 -19.68 -12.47 37.64
N LEU A 200 -20.14 -11.85 36.56
CA LEU A 200 -19.83 -10.45 36.21
C LEU A 200 -20.46 -9.48 37.24
N GLN A 201 -21.70 -9.72 37.67
CA GLN A 201 -22.33 -8.95 38.74
C GLN A 201 -21.58 -9.09 40.08
N ALA A 202 -21.11 -10.29 40.41
CA ALA A 202 -20.28 -10.51 41.60
C ALA A 202 -18.93 -9.78 41.52
N ALA A 203 -18.27 -9.80 40.36
CA ALA A 203 -17.03 -9.06 40.11
C ALA A 203 -17.25 -7.54 40.20
N HIS A 204 -18.33 -7.01 39.62
CA HIS A 204 -18.69 -5.60 39.75
C HIS A 204 -18.99 -5.20 41.20
N GLY A 205 -19.61 -6.06 42.00
CA GLY A 205 -19.82 -5.86 43.43
C GLY A 205 -18.49 -5.71 44.20
N GLN A 206 -17.48 -6.52 43.86
CA GLN A 206 -16.14 -6.41 44.44
C GLN A 206 -15.45 -5.10 44.05
N VAL A 207 -15.59 -4.65 42.80
CA VAL A 207 -15.02 -3.37 42.31
C VAL A 207 -15.64 -2.15 43.02
N GLN A 208 -16.94 -2.18 43.35
CA GLN A 208 -17.57 -1.08 44.08
C GLN A 208 -17.13 -1.00 45.56
N THR A 209 -16.66 -2.11 46.13
CA THR A 209 -16.16 -2.17 47.52
C THR A 209 -14.74 -1.59 47.64
N ILE A 210 -14.03 -1.41 46.51
CA ILE A 210 -12.65 -0.89 46.42
C ILE A 210 -12.59 0.66 46.39
N LYS A 211 -13.73 1.36 46.47
CA LYS A 211 -13.84 2.84 46.48
C LYS A 211 -13.29 3.55 47.75
N GLY A 212 -12.24 3.01 48.37
CA GLY A 212 -11.56 3.59 49.53
C GLY A 212 -10.06 3.32 49.60
N LEU A 213 -9.43 2.81 48.53
CA LEU A 213 -7.99 2.53 48.51
C LEU A 213 -7.15 3.74 48.06
N ASN A 214 -5.92 3.76 48.59
CA ASN A 214 -4.88 4.77 48.36
C ASN A 214 -4.72 5.09 46.85
N PRO A 215 -4.69 6.36 46.42
CA PRO A 215 -4.62 6.75 45.00
C PRO A 215 -3.44 6.13 44.24
N ASN A 216 -2.35 5.78 44.93
CA ASN A 216 -1.22 5.06 44.32
C ASN A 216 -1.54 3.60 43.96
N ALA A 217 -2.40 2.93 44.72
CA ALA A 217 -2.83 1.56 44.42
C ALA A 217 -3.84 1.56 43.24
N GLU A 218 -4.68 2.59 43.15
CA GLU A 218 -5.57 2.79 42.00
C GLU A 218 -4.77 3.07 40.71
N PHE A 219 -3.74 3.91 40.79
CA PHE A 219 -2.86 4.16 39.64
C PHE A 219 -2.09 2.91 39.20
N GLN A 220 -1.62 2.09 40.15
CA GLN A 220 -0.95 0.82 39.83
C GLN A 220 -1.91 -0.20 39.23
N ALA A 221 -3.13 -0.32 39.77
CA ALA A 221 -4.16 -1.20 39.20
C ALA A 221 -4.57 -0.75 37.80
N LEU A 222 -4.75 0.56 37.57
CA LEU A 222 -5.05 1.11 36.25
C LEU A 222 -3.88 0.93 35.27
N SER A 223 -2.63 1.06 35.73
CA SER A 223 -1.46 0.74 34.91
C SER A 223 -1.43 -0.74 34.56
N ALA A 224 -1.70 -1.64 35.51
CA ALA A 224 -1.74 -3.07 35.25
C ALA A 224 -2.86 -3.44 34.26
N VAL A 225 -4.06 -2.87 34.42
CA VAL A 225 -5.16 -3.05 33.47
C VAL A 225 -4.82 -2.46 32.11
N ARG A 226 -4.16 -1.30 32.05
CA ARG A 226 -3.68 -0.74 30.78
C ARG A 226 -2.68 -1.68 30.12
N ASP A 227 -1.72 -2.19 30.87
CA ASP A 227 -0.67 -3.06 30.34
C ASP A 227 -1.25 -4.40 29.88
N GLU A 228 -2.24 -4.95 30.60
CA GLU A 228 -2.96 -6.16 30.22
C GLU A 228 -3.87 -5.95 29.00
N LEU A 229 -4.59 -4.83 28.93
CA LEU A 229 -5.36 -4.47 27.73
C LEU A 229 -4.45 -4.20 26.54
N THR A 230 -3.29 -3.59 26.76
CA THR A 230 -2.30 -3.35 25.70
C THR A 230 -1.73 -4.68 25.22
N ALA A 231 -1.40 -5.60 26.13
CA ALA A 231 -0.98 -6.96 25.78
C ALA A 231 -2.08 -7.74 25.04
N TRP A 232 -3.34 -7.62 25.46
CA TRP A 232 -4.47 -8.23 24.77
C TRP A 232 -4.69 -7.63 23.38
N LEU A 233 -4.52 -6.31 23.23
CA LEU A 233 -4.67 -5.62 21.95
C LEU A 233 -3.49 -5.94 21.02
N GLU A 234 -2.27 -6.02 21.55
CA GLU A 234 -1.10 -6.52 20.83
C GLU A 234 -1.30 -7.98 20.39
N GLN A 235 -1.79 -8.85 21.27
CA GLN A 235 -2.11 -10.24 20.94
C GLN A 235 -3.22 -10.33 19.88
N SER A 236 -4.29 -9.55 20.03
CA SER A 236 -5.38 -9.49 19.05
C SER A 236 -4.90 -8.93 17.71
N LEU A 237 -4.01 -7.94 17.70
CA LEU A 237 -3.41 -7.42 16.48
C LEU A 237 -2.43 -8.42 15.86
N THR A 238 -1.68 -9.18 16.65
CA THR A 238 -0.85 -10.27 16.13
C THR A 238 -1.69 -11.40 15.57
N LEU A 239 -2.86 -11.70 16.16
CA LEU A 239 -3.82 -12.66 15.61
C LEU A 239 -4.44 -12.14 14.30
N CYS A 240 -4.79 -10.85 14.21
CA CYS A 240 -5.27 -10.25 12.97
C CYS A 240 -4.18 -10.12 11.89
N ALA A 241 -2.93 -9.83 12.27
CA ALA A 241 -1.80 -9.78 11.34
C ALA A 241 -1.38 -11.18 10.89
N SER A 242 -1.47 -12.17 11.79
CA SER A 242 -1.24 -13.58 11.44
C SER A 242 -2.41 -14.19 10.66
N ALA A 243 -3.58 -13.55 10.61
CA ALA A 243 -4.70 -13.94 9.75
C ALA A 243 -4.52 -13.50 8.28
N GLU A 244 -3.51 -12.69 7.96
CA GLU A 244 -3.06 -12.50 6.57
C GLU A 244 -2.08 -13.59 6.10
N ASP A 245 -1.51 -14.37 7.04
CA ASP A 245 -0.53 -15.44 6.77
C ASP A 245 -0.97 -16.85 7.24
N ALA A 246 -2.18 -16.99 7.80
CA ALA A 246 -2.75 -18.26 8.22
C ALA A 246 -4.07 -18.51 7.49
N ASP A 247 -3.99 -19.38 6.47
CA ASP A 247 -5.14 -20.15 6.01
C ASP A 247 -5.79 -20.86 7.22
N ASP A 248 -7.12 -20.74 7.29
CA ASP A 248 -8.09 -21.44 8.15
C ASP A 248 -7.90 -21.40 9.68
N ASP A 249 -8.82 -20.70 10.38
CA ASP A 249 -10.06 -21.32 10.89
C ASP A 249 -10.76 -20.35 11.87
N VAL A 250 -12.09 -20.38 11.86
CA VAL A 250 -13.05 -19.79 12.82
C VAL A 250 -13.33 -18.28 12.72
N ASN A 251 -14.38 -17.89 11.99
CA ASN A 251 -15.74 -17.90 12.56
C ASN A 251 -16.77 -17.53 11.49
N GLU A 252 -17.80 -18.37 11.39
CA GLU A 252 -18.99 -18.17 10.57
C GLU A 252 -19.69 -16.86 10.94
N GLY A 253 -19.88 -15.98 9.96
CA GLY A 253 -20.58 -14.70 10.10
C GLY A 253 -21.16 -14.25 8.77
N GLU A 254 -22.27 -14.89 8.40
CA GLU A 254 -23.24 -14.55 7.35
C GLU A 254 -22.77 -14.55 5.87
N PRO A 255 -23.53 -15.22 4.97
CA PRO A 255 -23.23 -15.24 3.55
C PRO A 255 -23.50 -13.89 2.89
N GLY A 256 -22.44 -13.29 2.33
CA GLY A 256 -22.45 -12.40 1.18
C GLY A 256 -23.74 -11.63 0.90
N GLN A 257 -23.99 -10.57 1.66
CA GLN A 257 -24.91 -9.53 1.21
C GLN A 257 -24.23 -8.80 0.06
N ILE A 258 -24.74 -9.01 -1.17
CA ILE A 258 -24.34 -8.25 -2.35
C ILE A 258 -24.61 -6.78 -2.02
N ILE A 259 -23.55 -6.03 -1.70
CA ILE A 259 -23.66 -4.61 -1.36
C ILE A 259 -24.17 -3.90 -2.61
N THR A 260 -25.43 -3.49 -2.59
CA THR A 260 -26.03 -2.72 -3.68
C THR A 260 -25.49 -1.29 -3.65
N ALA A 261 -25.47 -0.61 -4.80
CA ALA A 261 -25.00 0.79 -4.87
C ALA A 261 -25.73 1.71 -3.88
N GLU A 262 -26.99 1.39 -3.56
CA GLU A 262 -27.82 2.11 -2.60
C GLU A 262 -27.30 1.97 -1.15
N GLN A 263 -26.78 0.79 -0.78
CA GLN A 263 -26.18 0.57 0.54
C GLN A 263 -24.85 1.32 0.69
N VAL A 264 -24.07 1.43 -0.40
CA VAL A 264 -22.84 2.25 -0.41
C VAL A 264 -23.18 3.73 -0.26
N GLU A 265 -24.22 4.21 -0.94
CA GLU A 265 -24.67 5.60 -0.85
C GLU A 265 -25.17 5.92 0.57
N GLU A 266 -25.95 5.02 1.18
CA GLU A 266 -26.41 5.19 2.56
C GLU A 266 -25.25 5.19 3.57
N GLN A 267 -24.29 4.28 3.43
CA GLN A 267 -23.09 4.27 4.28
C GLN A 267 -22.24 5.52 4.06
N TYR A 268 -22.14 6.02 2.83
CA TYR A 268 -21.40 7.23 2.52
C TYR A 268 -22.09 8.48 3.09
N GLU A 269 -23.42 8.55 3.06
CA GLU A 269 -24.18 9.59 3.76
C GLU A 269 -23.96 9.56 5.28
N GLN A 270 -23.98 8.37 5.89
CA GLN A 270 -23.72 8.20 7.31
C GLN A 270 -22.30 8.63 7.66
N TYR A 271 -21.32 8.30 6.82
CA TYR A 271 -19.94 8.76 6.94
C TYR A 271 -19.83 10.29 6.84
N LEU A 272 -20.51 10.93 5.89
CA LEU A 272 -20.54 12.39 5.75
C LEU A 272 -21.17 13.06 6.98
N LYS A 273 -22.28 12.51 7.51
CA LYS A 273 -22.92 13.00 8.74
C LYS A 273 -22.01 12.85 9.96
N ALA A 274 -21.28 11.74 10.08
CA ALA A 274 -20.29 11.53 11.14
C ALA A 274 -19.13 12.53 11.04
N ARG A 275 -18.62 12.75 9.82
CA ARG A 275 -17.54 13.72 9.56
C ARG A 275 -17.96 15.16 9.87
N GLN A 276 -19.19 15.54 9.54
CA GLN A 276 -19.75 16.84 9.94
C GLN A 276 -19.87 16.97 11.46
N ARG A 277 -20.26 15.91 12.19
CA ARG A 277 -20.30 15.92 13.66
C ARG A 277 -18.91 16.11 14.27
N VAL A 278 -17.90 15.45 13.72
CA VAL A 278 -16.50 15.63 14.17
C VAL A 278 -16.01 17.05 13.87
N LEU A 279 -16.28 17.59 12.68
CA LEU A 279 -15.89 18.96 12.33
C LEU A 279 -16.61 20.00 13.19
N THR A 280 -17.91 19.81 13.46
CA THR A 280 -18.65 20.71 14.36
C THR A 280 -18.19 20.59 15.82
N ALA A 281 -17.78 19.41 16.28
CA ALA A 281 -17.16 19.24 17.59
C ALA A 281 -15.77 19.91 17.65
N ALA A 282 -14.97 19.78 16.60
CA ALA A 282 -13.67 20.46 16.47
C ALA A 282 -13.84 21.99 16.39
N ASP A 283 -14.87 22.48 15.71
CA ASP A 283 -15.22 23.91 15.66
C ASP A 283 -15.75 24.43 16.99
N ARG A 284 -16.46 23.60 17.77
CA ARG A 284 -16.87 23.94 19.13
C ARG A 284 -15.66 24.01 20.06
N LEU A 285 -14.70 23.10 19.90
CA LEU A 285 -13.46 23.09 20.66
C LEU A 285 -12.54 24.26 20.28
N SER A 286 -12.50 24.66 19.00
CA SER A 286 -11.72 25.81 18.53
C SER A 286 -12.35 27.17 18.87
N LYS A 287 -13.67 27.22 19.11
CA LYS A 287 -14.39 28.41 19.58
C LYS A 287 -14.34 28.59 21.10
N VAL A 288 -13.78 27.65 21.86
CA VAL A 288 -13.35 27.91 23.25
C VAL A 288 -12.04 28.68 23.19
N SER A 289 -12.14 29.98 22.90
CA SER A 289 -11.06 30.97 23.04
C SER A 289 -11.14 31.60 24.45
N PRO A 290 -10.01 32.01 25.04
CA PRO A 290 -9.84 32.14 26.47
C PRO A 290 -10.55 33.41 26.97
N ARG A 291 -11.49 33.23 27.89
CA ARG A 291 -12.05 34.34 28.65
C ARG A 291 -12.00 33.98 30.12
N ASP A 292 -10.89 34.38 30.73
CA ASP A 292 -10.84 35.18 31.95
C ASP A 292 -9.39 35.13 32.45
N GLU A 293 -8.63 36.17 32.12
CA GLU A 293 -7.42 36.48 32.89
C GLU A 293 -7.89 36.88 34.30
N PRO A 294 -7.58 36.12 35.37
CA PRO A 294 -7.76 36.65 36.70
C PRO A 294 -6.73 37.75 36.89
N LYS A 295 -7.24 38.98 36.96
CA LYS A 295 -6.55 40.18 37.44
C LYS A 295 -5.69 39.82 38.65
N ILE A 296 -4.37 39.77 38.46
CA ILE A 296 -3.39 39.53 39.51
C ILE A 296 -3.42 40.76 40.42
N MET A 297 -4.28 40.74 41.44
CA MET A 297 -4.08 41.55 42.62
C MET A 297 -2.87 40.97 43.35
N GLN A 298 -1.80 41.77 43.41
CA GLN A 298 -0.67 41.50 44.29
C GLN A 298 -1.17 41.46 45.73
N VAL A 299 -1.18 40.27 46.32
CA VAL A 299 -1.26 40.04 47.76
C VAL A 299 -0.08 39.17 48.16
N PRO A 300 0.60 39.43 49.29
CA PRO A 300 1.94 38.90 49.56
C PRO A 300 1.99 37.39 49.75
N ARG A 301 3.00 36.81 49.11
CA ARG A 301 3.49 35.43 49.22
C ARG A 301 3.61 34.96 50.68
N PRO A 302 2.93 33.88 51.09
CA PRO A 302 3.43 33.02 52.16
C PRO A 302 4.34 31.95 51.54
N GLU A 303 5.51 31.79 52.12
CA GLU A 303 6.55 30.86 51.72
C GLU A 303 6.05 29.41 51.80
N LEU A 304 5.93 28.73 50.65
CA LEU A 304 5.87 27.26 50.59
C LEU A 304 7.20 26.69 50.10
N LYS A 305 7.64 25.67 50.83
CA LYS A 305 8.93 24.97 50.84
C LYS A 305 9.39 24.42 49.47
N PRO A 306 10.71 24.25 49.27
CA PRO A 306 11.30 23.69 48.06
C PRO A 306 11.22 22.16 48.08
N ALA A 307 10.06 21.58 47.76
CA ALA A 307 9.93 20.12 47.60
C ALA A 307 9.45 19.70 46.20
N ILE A 308 8.90 20.63 45.41
CA ILE A 308 8.24 20.30 44.13
C ILE A 308 9.19 20.48 42.91
N ARG A 309 10.38 21.07 43.10
CA ARG A 309 11.34 21.29 41.99
C ARG A 309 12.19 20.07 41.63
N HIS A 310 12.16 18.99 42.42
CA HIS A 310 12.96 17.79 42.15
C HIS A 310 12.18 16.66 41.45
N LEU A 311 10.87 16.83 41.22
CA LEU A 311 10.06 15.81 40.52
C LEU A 311 9.92 16.12 39.03
N THR A 312 10.01 17.37 38.61
CA THR A 312 9.87 17.76 37.20
C THR A 312 11.12 17.53 36.36
N ASP A 313 12.31 17.55 36.97
CA ASP A 313 13.58 17.33 36.25
C ASP A 313 13.88 15.86 35.95
N HIS A 314 13.21 14.91 36.63
CA HIS A 314 13.39 13.47 36.39
C HIS A 314 12.34 12.85 35.46
N VAL A 315 11.26 13.55 35.12
CA VAL A 315 10.19 13.05 34.23
C VAL A 315 10.47 13.41 32.77
N LEU A 316 11.00 14.61 32.47
CA LEU A 316 11.35 15.01 31.10
C LEU A 316 12.37 14.09 30.38
N PRO A 317 13.42 13.55 31.04
CA PRO A 317 14.35 12.63 30.40
C PRO A 317 13.68 11.32 29.96
N THR A 318 12.62 10.89 30.65
CA THR A 318 11.91 9.63 30.38
C THR A 318 10.95 9.74 29.20
N GLU A 319 10.24 10.86 29.04
CA GLU A 319 9.36 11.07 27.88
C GLU A 319 10.17 11.28 26.58
N ALA A 320 11.26 12.05 26.64
CA ALA A 320 12.12 12.26 25.48
C ALA A 320 12.85 10.96 25.05
N SER A 321 13.24 10.12 26.01
CA SER A 321 13.84 8.81 25.70
C SER A 321 12.81 7.81 25.18
N TYR A 322 11.58 7.84 25.67
CA TYR A 322 10.47 7.05 25.14
C TYR A 322 10.15 7.42 23.68
N GLN A 323 10.01 8.72 23.38
CA GLN A 323 9.78 9.21 22.01
C GLN A 323 10.93 8.84 21.07
N LYS A 324 12.18 8.94 21.53
CA LYS A 324 13.35 8.51 20.76
C LYS A 324 13.29 7.01 20.45
N ARG A 325 12.95 6.19 21.44
CA ARG A 325 12.84 4.73 21.29
C ARG A 325 11.70 4.33 20.35
N GLN A 326 10.57 5.04 20.40
CA GLN A 326 9.45 4.86 19.48
C GLN A 326 9.85 5.18 18.03
N LEU A 327 10.59 6.28 17.82
CA LEU A 327 11.07 6.69 16.50
C LEU A 327 12.15 5.73 15.96
N GLU A 328 13.04 5.24 16.81
CA GLU A 328 14.01 4.19 16.44
C GLU A 328 13.30 2.89 16.05
N ASN A 329 12.24 2.51 16.77
CA ASN A 329 11.45 1.33 16.43
C ASN A 329 10.67 1.51 15.12
N SER A 330 10.09 2.69 14.88
CA SER A 330 9.38 2.97 13.63
C SER A 330 10.33 2.99 12.43
N ILE A 331 11.54 3.55 12.59
CA ILE A 331 12.58 3.50 11.53
C ILE A 331 12.99 2.06 11.26
N LYS A 332 13.17 1.23 12.29
CA LYS A 332 13.49 -0.19 12.11
C LYS A 332 12.39 -0.93 11.38
N GLN A 333 11.12 -0.70 11.72
CA GLN A 333 9.97 -1.29 11.04
C GLN A 333 9.89 -0.89 9.57
N ILE A 334 10.07 0.41 9.27
CA ILE A 334 10.10 0.90 7.89
C ILE A 334 11.28 0.29 7.13
N HIS A 335 12.45 0.17 7.77
CA HIS A 335 13.62 -0.43 7.16
C HIS A 335 13.40 -1.92 6.89
N THR A 336 12.85 -2.69 7.83
CA THR A 336 12.55 -4.11 7.61
C THR A 336 11.53 -4.28 6.49
N TYR A 337 10.47 -3.48 6.48
CA TYR A 337 9.47 -3.50 5.43
C TYR A 337 10.07 -3.14 4.05
N ALA A 338 10.91 -2.09 3.98
CA ALA A 338 11.57 -1.71 2.74
C ALA A 338 12.53 -2.80 2.24
N VAL A 339 13.24 -3.49 3.14
CA VAL A 339 14.13 -4.60 2.76
C VAL A 339 13.31 -5.78 2.25
N THR A 340 12.24 -6.18 2.94
CA THR A 340 11.40 -7.30 2.49
C THR A 340 10.73 -7.01 1.17
N GLU A 341 10.28 -5.77 0.93
CA GLU A 341 9.69 -5.37 -0.35
C GLU A 341 10.73 -5.36 -1.48
N ILE A 342 11.95 -4.89 -1.22
CA ILE A 342 13.03 -4.96 -2.22
C ILE A 342 13.41 -6.41 -2.51
N GLU A 343 13.43 -7.28 -1.50
CA GLU A 343 13.70 -8.70 -1.66
C GLU A 343 12.60 -9.41 -2.46
N SER A 344 11.32 -9.13 -2.20
CA SER A 344 10.20 -9.67 -2.98
C SER A 344 10.22 -9.18 -4.42
N GLU A 345 10.39 -7.87 -4.65
CA GLU A 345 10.50 -7.31 -6.00
C GLU A 345 11.71 -7.89 -6.77
N SER A 346 12.84 -8.10 -6.08
CA SER A 346 14.03 -8.72 -6.66
C SER A 346 13.79 -10.19 -7.02
N GLN A 347 13.08 -10.94 -6.17
CA GLN A 347 12.70 -12.32 -6.44
C GLN A 347 11.74 -12.41 -7.63
N ASP A 348 10.70 -11.57 -7.68
CA ASP A 348 9.75 -11.51 -8.79
C ASP A 348 10.44 -11.15 -10.11
N ALA A 349 11.39 -10.20 -10.07
CA ALA A 349 12.23 -9.88 -11.21
C ALA A 349 13.08 -11.07 -11.64
N GLN A 350 13.65 -11.83 -10.69
CA GLN A 350 14.42 -13.02 -11.00
C GLN A 350 13.55 -14.12 -11.65
N GLU A 351 12.37 -14.40 -11.11
CA GLU A 351 11.45 -15.40 -11.64
C GLU A 351 10.97 -15.04 -13.04
N SER A 352 10.63 -13.77 -13.27
CA SER A 352 10.23 -13.29 -14.60
C SER A 352 11.38 -13.40 -15.61
N LEU A 353 12.63 -13.13 -15.21
CA LEU A 353 13.80 -13.31 -16.08
C LEU A 353 14.08 -14.78 -16.38
N VAL A 354 13.89 -15.69 -15.43
CA VAL A 354 14.02 -17.14 -15.65
C VAL A 354 12.97 -17.62 -16.64
N ARG A 355 11.72 -17.21 -16.48
CA ARG A 355 10.67 -17.52 -17.44
C ARG A 355 10.98 -16.99 -18.84
N LEU A 356 11.41 -15.73 -18.93
CA LEU A 356 11.86 -15.14 -20.19
C LEU A 356 13.05 -15.91 -20.79
N ALA A 357 13.91 -16.50 -19.94
CA ALA A 357 15.07 -17.27 -20.39
C ALA A 357 14.64 -18.61 -20.99
N ASP A 358 13.63 -19.25 -20.41
CA ASP A 358 13.06 -20.49 -20.94
C ASP A 358 12.29 -20.23 -22.24
N GLU A 359 11.58 -19.10 -22.34
CA GLU A 359 10.89 -18.68 -23.56
C GLU A 359 11.88 -18.24 -24.66
N SER A 360 12.97 -17.57 -24.30
CA SER A 360 14.01 -17.17 -25.23
C SER A 360 14.97 -18.34 -25.50
N GLN A 361 14.75 -19.03 -26.61
CA GLN A 361 15.66 -20.06 -27.12
C GLN A 361 17.10 -19.55 -27.46
N LEU A 362 17.42 -18.30 -27.13
CA LEU A 362 18.71 -17.65 -27.32
C LEU A 362 19.76 -18.16 -26.33
N LEU A 363 19.42 -18.24 -25.04
CA LEU A 363 20.36 -18.65 -23.99
C LEU A 363 20.87 -20.09 -24.15
N PRO A 364 20.02 -21.09 -24.44
CA PRO A 364 20.49 -22.45 -24.70
C PRO A 364 21.39 -22.56 -25.93
N LYS A 365 21.20 -21.70 -26.94
CA LYS A 365 22.01 -21.67 -28.17
C LYS A 365 23.36 -21.01 -27.97
N TYR A 366 23.44 -20.03 -27.07
CA TYR A 366 24.66 -19.26 -26.79
C TYR A 366 24.98 -19.25 -25.28
N PRO A 367 25.32 -20.40 -24.69
CA PRO A 367 25.64 -20.47 -23.27
C PRO A 367 26.95 -19.73 -22.97
N ARG A 368 26.95 -18.89 -21.93
CA ARG A 368 28.16 -18.22 -21.44
C ARG A 368 29.05 -19.25 -20.74
N LEU A 369 30.18 -19.61 -21.36
CA LEU A 369 31.11 -20.63 -20.85
C LEU A 369 31.90 -20.19 -19.58
N SER A 370 31.65 -19.00 -19.04
CA SER A 370 32.46 -18.38 -17.98
C SER A 370 32.33 -19.05 -16.60
N LYS A 371 31.34 -19.92 -16.38
CA LYS A 371 31.11 -20.58 -15.07
C LYS A 371 31.16 -22.11 -15.09
N SER A 372 31.58 -22.74 -16.20
CA SER A 372 31.96 -24.16 -16.13
C SER A 372 33.18 -24.29 -15.22
N GLU A 373 33.10 -25.08 -14.13
CA GLU A 373 34.20 -25.34 -13.20
C GLU A 373 35.51 -25.73 -13.91
N ARG A 374 35.40 -26.29 -15.13
CA ARG A 374 36.54 -26.69 -15.95
C ARG A 374 37.25 -25.51 -16.62
N PHE A 375 36.55 -24.41 -16.89
CA PHE A 375 37.08 -23.20 -17.52
C PHE A 375 37.35 -22.05 -16.55
N GLY A 376 36.70 -22.01 -15.39
CA GLY A 376 36.94 -21.01 -14.34
C GLY A 376 38.37 -21.05 -13.76
N LYS A 377 39.04 -22.21 -13.80
CA LYS A 377 40.46 -22.31 -13.42
C LYS A 377 41.41 -21.65 -14.43
N VAL A 378 41.02 -21.53 -15.70
CA VAL A 378 41.89 -20.95 -16.75
C VAL A 378 41.72 -19.43 -16.81
N THR A 379 40.52 -18.91 -16.64
CA THR A 379 40.26 -17.46 -16.67
C THR A 379 40.76 -16.72 -15.43
N ASN A 380 40.80 -17.38 -14.27
CA ASN A 380 41.40 -16.81 -13.05
C ASN A 380 42.93 -16.65 -13.14
N SER A 381 43.60 -17.32 -14.09
CA SER A 381 45.02 -17.15 -14.35
C SER A 381 45.33 -15.95 -15.26
N LEU A 382 44.30 -15.40 -15.93
CA LEU A 382 44.42 -14.32 -16.90
C LEU A 382 43.90 -12.98 -16.35
N GLY A 383 44.33 -12.62 -15.13
CA GLY A 383 44.33 -11.22 -14.64
C GLY A 383 42.99 -10.48 -14.56
N ALA A 384 41.83 -11.14 -14.70
CA ALA A 384 40.54 -10.50 -14.50
C ALA A 384 40.34 -10.29 -12.99
N ARG A 385 40.57 -9.05 -12.55
CA ARG A 385 40.28 -8.56 -11.20
C ARG A 385 38.80 -8.81 -10.91
N GLN A 386 38.48 -9.93 -10.26
CA GLN A 386 37.16 -10.15 -9.70
C GLN A 386 36.96 -9.10 -8.61
N ILE A 387 36.20 -8.07 -8.94
CA ILE A 387 35.54 -7.24 -7.94
C ILE A 387 34.48 -8.17 -7.35
N PRO A 388 34.51 -8.47 -6.04
CA PRO A 388 33.42 -9.18 -5.41
C PRO A 388 32.24 -8.19 -5.34
N THR A 389 31.52 -8.07 -6.44
CA THR A 389 30.16 -7.57 -6.40
C THR A 389 29.36 -8.61 -5.63
N ASN A 390 28.57 -8.19 -4.65
CA ASN A 390 27.46 -9.03 -4.20
C ASN A 390 26.64 -9.29 -5.46
N ASP A 391 26.80 -10.47 -6.05
CA ASP A 391 26.25 -10.79 -7.36
C ASP A 391 24.74 -10.95 -7.20
N ASP A 392 24.02 -9.84 -7.42
CA ASP A 392 22.59 -9.84 -7.63
C ASP A 392 22.32 -10.79 -8.80
N ARG A 393 21.63 -11.91 -8.56
CA ARG A 393 21.38 -12.96 -9.55
C ARG A 393 20.73 -12.42 -10.83
N VAL A 394 19.96 -11.34 -10.69
CA VAL A 394 19.39 -10.53 -11.77
C VAL A 394 20.48 -9.98 -12.70
N THR A 395 21.54 -9.39 -12.15
CA THR A 395 22.64 -8.81 -12.96
C THR A 395 23.40 -9.89 -13.73
N GLU A 396 23.66 -11.05 -13.10
CA GLU A 396 24.28 -12.19 -13.77
C GLU A 396 23.45 -12.67 -14.97
N GLN A 397 22.15 -12.78 -14.78
CA GLN A 397 21.24 -13.23 -15.82
C GLN A 397 21.16 -12.22 -16.96
N VAL A 398 21.07 -10.93 -16.67
CA VAL A 398 21.09 -9.87 -17.69
C VAL A 398 22.41 -9.86 -18.48
N GLU A 399 23.55 -10.08 -17.83
CA GLU A 399 24.83 -10.22 -18.53
C GLU A 399 24.89 -11.47 -19.44
N ALA A 400 24.30 -12.59 -19.01
CA ALA A 400 24.23 -13.78 -19.85
C ALA A 400 23.39 -13.52 -21.11
N TRP A 401 22.29 -12.78 -20.99
CA TRP A 401 21.46 -12.37 -22.11
C TRP A 401 22.16 -11.40 -23.05
N SER A 402 22.87 -10.41 -22.52
CA SER A 402 23.61 -9.45 -23.36
C SER A 402 24.71 -10.15 -24.16
N PHE A 403 25.38 -11.13 -23.55
CA PHE A 403 26.33 -11.98 -24.25
C PHE A 403 25.66 -12.84 -25.33
N ALA A 404 24.56 -13.52 -25.01
CA ALA A 404 23.83 -14.36 -25.97
C ALA A 404 23.30 -13.55 -27.15
N ALA A 405 22.79 -12.34 -26.90
CA ALA A 405 22.32 -11.42 -27.93
C ALA A 405 23.47 -10.97 -28.85
N ALA A 406 24.62 -10.59 -28.28
CA ALA A 406 25.79 -10.21 -29.06
C ALA A 406 26.34 -11.39 -29.90
N ALA A 407 26.37 -12.60 -29.32
CA ALA A 407 26.78 -13.80 -30.05
C ALA A 407 25.83 -14.14 -31.19
N ALA A 408 24.52 -14.00 -30.97
CA ALA A 408 23.52 -14.19 -32.01
C ALA A 408 23.66 -13.16 -33.14
N ASP A 409 23.88 -11.89 -32.81
CA ASP A 409 24.07 -10.82 -33.81
C ASP A 409 25.29 -11.10 -34.69
N ASN A 410 26.43 -11.43 -34.07
CA ASN A 410 27.64 -11.84 -34.80
C ASN A 410 27.41 -13.07 -35.68
N SER A 411 26.62 -14.05 -35.22
CA SER A 411 26.28 -15.23 -36.01
C SER A 411 25.42 -14.90 -37.23
N LEU A 412 24.45 -14.00 -37.06
CA LEU A 412 23.58 -13.53 -38.13
C LEU A 412 24.39 -12.73 -39.14
N GLU A 413 25.28 -11.86 -38.68
CA GLU A 413 26.18 -11.11 -39.54
C GLU A 413 27.06 -12.06 -40.38
N ALA A 414 27.64 -13.10 -39.77
CA ALA A 414 28.43 -14.10 -40.49
C ALA A 414 27.60 -14.86 -41.55
N ILE A 415 26.35 -15.21 -41.24
CA ILE A 415 25.43 -15.85 -42.19
C ILE A 415 25.10 -14.89 -43.34
N ILE A 416 24.76 -13.64 -43.05
CA ILE A 416 24.45 -12.62 -44.06
C ILE A 416 25.66 -12.38 -44.96
N GLN A 417 26.86 -12.22 -44.40
CA GLN A 417 28.09 -12.07 -45.17
C GLN A 417 28.35 -13.31 -46.05
N GLY A 418 28.06 -14.51 -45.57
CA GLY A 418 28.13 -15.75 -46.34
C GLY A 418 27.17 -15.75 -47.53
N HIS A 419 25.91 -15.37 -47.32
CA HIS A 419 24.92 -15.26 -48.39
C HIS A 419 25.28 -14.18 -49.41
N VAL A 420 25.78 -13.03 -48.96
CA VAL A 420 26.26 -11.97 -49.86
C VAL A 420 27.42 -12.48 -50.71
N LYS A 421 28.43 -13.14 -50.11
CA LYS A 421 29.55 -13.73 -50.87
C LYS A 421 29.10 -14.81 -51.87
N ASN A 422 28.09 -15.60 -51.52
CA ASN A 422 27.55 -16.61 -52.44
C ASN A 422 26.75 -15.95 -53.58
N ALA A 423 25.98 -14.91 -53.28
CA ALA A 423 25.26 -14.13 -54.28
C ALA A 423 26.21 -13.40 -55.25
N THR A 424 27.31 -12.83 -54.76
CA THR A 424 28.32 -12.20 -55.62
C THR A 424 28.99 -13.24 -56.52
N LYS A 425 29.37 -14.42 -55.99
CA LYS A 425 29.91 -15.51 -56.83
C LYS A 425 28.92 -15.99 -57.89
N ALA A 426 27.63 -16.07 -57.56
CA ALA A 426 26.60 -16.42 -58.52
C ALA A 426 26.44 -15.35 -59.61
N LEU A 427 26.49 -14.06 -59.25
CA LEU A 427 26.48 -12.94 -60.19
C LEU A 427 27.72 -12.94 -61.09
N ASP A 428 28.91 -13.17 -60.53
CA ASP A 428 30.16 -13.27 -61.30
C ASP A 428 30.08 -14.43 -62.30
N GLY A 429 29.52 -15.58 -61.89
CA GLY A 429 29.28 -16.71 -62.79
C GLY A 429 28.28 -16.40 -63.90
N VAL A 430 27.21 -15.65 -63.61
CA VAL A 430 26.27 -15.18 -64.65
C VAL A 430 26.99 -14.24 -65.62
N ASP A 431 27.79 -13.29 -65.12
CA ASP A 431 28.53 -12.36 -65.97
C ASP A 431 29.55 -13.09 -66.87
N GLU A 432 30.22 -14.13 -66.35
CA GLU A 432 31.08 -15.01 -67.13
C GLU A 432 30.30 -15.73 -68.25
N THR A 433 29.14 -16.33 -67.93
CA THR A 433 28.30 -16.97 -68.96
C THR A 433 27.77 -15.98 -70.00
N LEU A 434 27.46 -14.74 -69.61
CA LEU A 434 27.04 -13.69 -70.54
C LEU A 434 28.19 -13.27 -71.46
N ARG A 435 29.42 -13.14 -70.93
CA ARG A 435 30.62 -12.88 -71.74
C ARG A 435 30.84 -13.99 -72.76
N ASP A 436 30.73 -15.26 -72.35
CA ASP A 436 30.86 -16.40 -73.26
C ASP A 436 29.80 -16.38 -74.37
N LEU A 437 28.54 -16.09 -74.03
CA LEU A 437 27.46 -15.97 -75.01
C LEU A 437 27.69 -14.81 -75.99
N THR A 438 28.19 -13.65 -75.52
CA THR A 438 28.49 -12.52 -76.41
C THR A 438 29.65 -12.85 -77.35
N PHE A 439 30.69 -13.54 -76.88
CA PHE A 439 31.80 -14.02 -77.70
C PHE A 439 31.32 -14.98 -78.80
N LEU A 440 30.48 -15.95 -78.45
CA LEU A 440 29.87 -16.89 -79.40
C LEU A 440 28.96 -16.19 -80.41
N SER A 441 28.21 -15.17 -79.99
CA SER A 441 27.32 -14.40 -80.88
C SER A 441 28.06 -13.44 -81.82
N GLY A 442 29.24 -12.95 -81.40
CA GLY A 442 30.13 -12.11 -82.21
C GLY A 442 30.95 -12.90 -83.23
N GLN A 443 30.98 -14.22 -83.12
CA GLN A 443 31.62 -15.15 -84.06
C GLN A 443 30.63 -15.65 -85.12
N LYS A 444 29.89 -14.73 -85.75
CA LYS A 444 29.20 -14.99 -87.02
C LYS A 444 30.00 -14.38 -88.17
N VAL A 445 30.65 -15.27 -88.93
CA VAL A 445 31.19 -15.04 -90.28
C VAL A 445 30.06 -14.86 -91.27
#